data_AF-A0A2G4GB63-F1
#
_entry.id   AF-A0A2G4GB63-F1
#
_cell.length_a   1.000
_cell.length_b   1.000
_cell.length_c   1.000
_cell.angle_alpha   90.00
_cell.angle_beta   90.00
_cell.angle_gamma   90.00
#
_symmetry.space_group_name_H-M   'P 1'
#
loop_
_entity.id
_entity.type
_entity.pdbx_description
1 polymer ?
#
loop_
_entity_poly.entity_id
_entity_poly.type
_entity_poly.pdbx_seq_one_letter_code
_entity_poly.pdbx_strand_id
1 'polypeptide(L)' 'MNTLTKKEVEILLETYDEDPAGSLRIAVSSLLGVDFPTWDSMIALMPTRYTASGSLARQETPSMDDLVKQLVEHRSL' A
#
# COMPACT_ATOMS: atom_id res chain seq x y z
N MET A 1 -1.85 14.93 -5.47
CA MET A 1 -2.09 13.63 -4.80
C MET A 1 -2.70 12.74 -5.87
N ASN A 2 -1.99 11.71 -6.30
CA ASN A 2 -2.54 10.77 -7.27
C ASN A 2 -3.56 9.87 -6.55
N THR A 3 -4.44 9.27 -7.34
CA THR A 3 -5.44 8.31 -6.90
C THR A 3 -5.18 7.00 -7.58
N LEU A 4 -5.41 5.89 -6.88
CA LEU A 4 -5.37 4.57 -7.51
C LEU A 4 -6.50 4.44 -8.54
N THR A 5 -6.19 3.84 -9.68
CA THR A 5 -7.20 3.46 -10.66
C THR A 5 -7.93 2.20 -10.22
N LYS A 6 -9.14 1.98 -10.75
CA LYS A 6 -9.91 0.77 -10.49
C LYS A 6 -9.09 -0.51 -10.77
N LYS A 7 -8.36 -0.53 -11.88
CA LYS A 7 -7.55 -1.67 -12.30
C LYS A 7 -6.40 -1.96 -11.32
N GLU A 8 -5.76 -0.93 -10.78
CA GLU A 8 -4.69 -1.10 -9.80
C GLU A 8 -5.22 -1.64 -8.46
N VAL A 9 -6.43 -1.22 -8.06
CA VAL A 9 -7.10 -1.78 -6.88
C VAL A 9 -7.49 -3.24 -7.11
N GLU A 10 -7.98 -3.59 -8.30
CA GLU A 10 -8.29 -5.00 -8.63
C GLU A 10 -7.04 -5.87 -8.58
N ILE A 11 -5.92 -5.42 -9.16
CA ILE A 11 -4.63 -6.14 -9.11
C ILE A 11 -4.12 -6.25 -7.67
N LEU A 12 -4.23 -5.18 -6.87
CA LEU A 12 -3.88 -5.19 -5.46
C LEU A 12 -4.63 -6.31 -4.74
N LEU A 13 -5.96 -6.35 -4.88
CA LEU A 13 -6.80 -7.34 -4.18
C LEU A 13 -6.58 -8.78 -4.69
N GLU A 14 -6.31 -8.94 -5.98
CA GLU A 14 -6.02 -10.25 -6.59
C GLU A 14 -4.70 -10.84 -6.08
N THR A 15 -3.67 -10.00 -5.97
CA THR A 15 -2.31 -10.45 -5.60
C THR A 15 -2.03 -10.39 -4.11
N TYR A 16 -2.88 -9.71 -3.32
CA TYR A 16 -2.66 -9.53 -1.88
C TYR A 16 -2.66 -10.83 -1.08
N ASP A 17 -3.43 -11.85 -1.50
CA ASP A 17 -3.46 -13.15 -0.83
C ASP A 17 -2.13 -13.93 -1.01
N GLU A 18 -1.46 -13.70 -2.15
CA GLU A 18 -0.21 -14.38 -2.51
C GLU A 18 1.04 -13.62 -2.04
N ASP A 19 1.08 -12.30 -2.20
CA ASP A 19 2.21 -11.44 -1.81
C ASP A 19 1.74 -10.07 -1.27
N PRO A 20 1.21 -10.02 -0.03
CA PRO A 20 0.59 -8.82 0.52
C PRO A 20 1.54 -7.62 0.56
N ALA A 21 2.83 -7.86 0.86
CA ALA A 21 3.84 -6.82 0.91
C ALA A 21 4.16 -6.25 -0.49
N GLY A 22 4.32 -7.10 -1.50
CA GLY A 22 4.59 -6.65 -2.86
C GLY A 22 3.40 -5.95 -3.49
N SER A 23 2.19 -6.45 -3.29
CA SER A 23 0.96 -5.83 -3.81
C SER A 23 0.74 -4.44 -3.23
N LEU A 24 0.88 -4.30 -1.91
CA LEU A 24 0.81 -3.00 -1.23
C LEU A 24 1.91 -2.05 -1.72
N ARG A 25 3.14 -2.53 -1.88
CA ARG A 25 4.25 -1.71 -2.41
C ARG A 25 3.95 -1.16 -3.80
N ILE A 26 3.41 -1.97 -4.70
CA ILE A 26 3.03 -1.54 -6.05
C ILE A 26 1.93 -0.48 -5.98
N ALA A 27 0.88 -0.73 -5.20
CA ALA A 27 -0.24 0.21 -5.05
C ALA A 27 0.21 1.55 -4.44
N VAL A 28 1.03 1.54 -3.40
CA VAL A 28 1.59 2.75 -2.79
C VAL A 28 2.53 3.47 -3.77
N SER A 29 3.31 2.72 -4.55
CA SER A 29 4.19 3.28 -5.58
C SER A 29 3.39 4.06 -6.62
N SER A 30 2.29 3.49 -7.11
CA SER A 30 1.36 4.16 -8.02
C SER A 30 0.70 5.40 -7.40
N LEU A 31 0.25 5.31 -6.15
CA LEU A 31 -0.38 6.41 -5.42
C LEU A 31 0.57 7.60 -5.22
N LEU A 32 1.85 7.32 -4.95
CA LEU A 32 2.86 8.35 -4.73
C LEU A 32 3.58 8.76 -6.02
N GLY A 33 3.43 8.00 -7.11
CA GLY A 33 4.17 8.19 -8.35
C GLY A 33 5.68 7.92 -8.19
N VAL A 34 6.06 7.09 -7.21
CA VAL A 34 7.45 6.78 -6.84
C VAL A 34 7.60 5.27 -6.80
N ASP A 35 8.58 4.73 -7.51
CA ASP A 35 8.90 3.30 -7.43
C ASP A 35 9.71 3.02 -6.16
N PHE A 36 9.16 2.19 -5.26
CA PHE A 36 9.87 1.75 -4.07
C PHE A 36 10.52 0.39 -4.33
N PRO A 37 11.86 0.25 -4.23
CA PRO A 37 12.53 -1.01 -4.50
C PRO A 37 12.30 -2.06 -3.40
N THR A 38 11.98 -1.64 -2.18
CA THR A 38 11.74 -2.54 -1.03
C THR A 38 10.59 -2.05 -0.15
N TRP A 39 9.99 -2.97 0.61
CA TRP A 39 9.00 -2.65 1.64
C TRP A 39 9.52 -1.61 2.63
N ASP A 40 10.74 -1.79 3.13
CA ASP A 40 11.37 -0.87 4.07
C ASP A 40 11.50 0.56 3.51
N SER A 41 11.90 0.69 2.23
CA SER A 41 11.98 1.99 1.55
C SER A 41 10.62 2.66 1.43
N MET A 42 9.57 1.89 1.16
CA MET A 42 8.19 2.38 1.12
C MET A 42 7.77 2.89 2.50
N ILE A 43 7.96 2.10 3.56
CA ILE A 43 7.59 2.47 4.93
C ILE A 43 8.32 3.73 5.39
N ALA A 44 9.61 3.87 5.05
CA ALA A 44 10.41 5.04 5.40
C ALA A 44 9.93 6.34 4.73
N LEU A 45 9.30 6.24 3.56
CA LEU A 45 8.82 7.38 2.77
C LEU A 45 7.30 7.58 2.87
N MET A 46 6.59 6.63 3.46
CA MET A 46 5.16 6.74 3.71
C MET A 46 4.88 7.86 4.73
N PRO A 47 3.91 8.75 4.45
CA PRO A 47 3.58 9.80 5.39
C PRO A 47 3.02 9.20 6.68
N THR A 48 3.32 9.85 7.81
CA THR A 48 3.11 9.34 9.17
C THR A 48 1.67 8.92 9.47
N ARG A 49 0.71 9.45 8.69
CA ARG A 49 -0.72 9.11 8.73
C ARG A 49 -1.03 7.65 8.37
N TYR A 50 -0.18 7.00 7.59
CA TYR A 50 -0.35 5.59 7.20
C TYR A 50 0.53 4.65 8.03
N THR A 51 1.51 5.18 8.76
CA THR A 51 2.46 4.39 9.53
C THR A 51 2.03 4.37 11.00
N ALA A 52 1.20 3.39 11.39
CA ALA A 52 1.24 2.90 12.77
C ALA A 52 2.65 2.30 12.97
N SER A 53 3.54 3.08 13.61
CA SER A 53 4.97 3.20 13.29
C SER A 53 5.88 2.01 13.66
N GLY A 54 5.34 0.79 13.71
CA GLY A 54 6.12 -0.44 13.90
C GLY A 54 5.41 -1.68 13.37
N SER A 55 4.07 -1.70 13.38
CA SER A 55 3.28 -2.84 12.93
C SER A 55 3.30 -3.03 11.42
N LEU A 56 3.30 -1.94 10.66
CA LEU A 56 3.46 -1.97 9.22
C LEU A 56 4.88 -2.43 8.82
N ALA A 57 5.91 -1.97 9.54
CA ALA A 57 7.29 -2.42 9.34
C ALA A 57 7.48 -3.92 9.62
N ARG A 58 6.73 -4.45 10.60
CA ARG A 58 6.69 -5.88 10.94
C ARG A 58 5.79 -6.71 10.03
N GLN A 59 5.15 -6.09 9.04
CA GLN A 59 4.20 -6.75 8.14
C GLN A 59 3.05 -7.42 8.91
N GLU A 60 2.58 -6.80 10.00
CA GLU A 60 1.44 -7.32 10.74
C GLU A 60 0.19 -7.22 9.87
N THR A 61 -0.44 -8.37 9.61
CA THR A 61 -1.68 -8.50 8.82
C THR A 61 -2.73 -7.43 9.12
N PRO A 62 -3.09 -7.12 10.39
CA PRO A 62 -4.10 -6.09 10.65
C PRO A 62 -3.70 -4.69 10.17
N SER A 63 -2.40 -4.37 10.18
CA SER A 63 -1.90 -3.08 9.67
C SER A 63 -1.82 -3.05 8.14
N MET A 64 -1.48 -4.18 7.52
CA MET A 64 -1.52 -4.32 6.07
C MET A 64 -2.94 -4.19 5.53
N ASP A 65 -3.91 -4.84 6.18
CA ASP A 65 -5.34 -4.74 5.85
C ASP A 65 -5.88 -3.32 6.00
N ASP A 66 -5.47 -2.61 7.05
CA ASP A 66 -5.83 -1.21 7.25
C ASP A 66 -5.28 -0.34 6.11
N LEU A 67 -4.03 -0.56 5.70
CA LEU A 67 -3.43 0.14 4.57
C LEU A 67 -4.18 -0.17 3.26
N VAL A 68 -4.56 -1.44 3.01
CA VAL A 68 -5.39 -1.81 1.84
C VAL A 68 -6.69 -1.01 1.85
N LYS A 69 -7.40 -0.95 2.99
CA LYS A 69 -8.64 -0.18 3.10
C LYS A 69 -8.43 1.29 2.77
N GLN A 70 -7.41 1.92 3.36
CA GLN A 70 -7.10 3.32 3.07
C GLN A 70 -6.76 3.55 1.59
N LEU A 71 -6.02 2.63 0.95
CA LEU A 71 -5.72 2.70 -0.49
C LEU A 71 -6.98 2.56 -1.34
N VAL A 72 -7.87 1.64 -0.99
CA VAL A 72 -9.17 1.43 -1.66
C VAL A 72 -10.07 2.66 -1.50
N GLU A 73 -10.08 3.30 -0.34
CA GLU A 73 -10.85 4.53 -0.08
C GLU A 73 -10.29 5.75 -0.84
N HIS A 74 -8.98 5.79 -1.06
CA HIS A 74 -8.29 6.83 -1.83
C HIS A 74 -8.34 6.62 -3.35
N ARG A 75 -8.99 5.56 -3.85
CA ARG A 75 -9.20 5.38 -5.30
C ARG A 75 -10.14 6.48 -5.81
N SER A 76 -9.85 7.01 -7.01
CA SER A 76 -10.81 7.90 -7.65
C SER A 76 -12.01 7.07 -8.09
N LEU A 77 -13.21 7.55 -7.76
CA LEU A 77 -14.45 7.15 -8.43
C LEU A 77 -14.32 7.36 -9.94
#